data_AF-A0A7L8GE47-F1
#
_entry.id   AF-A0A7L8GE47-F1
#
_cell.length_a   1.000
_cell.length_b   1.000
_cell.length_c   1.000
_cell.angle_alpha   90.00
_cell.angle_beta   90.00
_cell.angle_gamma   90.00
#
_symmetry.space_group_name_H-M   'P 1'
#
loop_
_entity.id
_entity.type
_entity.pdbx_description
1 polymer ?
#
loop_
_entity_poly.entity_id
_entity_poly.type
_entity_poly.pdbx_seq_one_letter_code
_entity_poly.pdbx_strand_id
1 'polypeptide(L)' 'KKNFQEMEKLSPVECGMMTLSSPRPPFSLQFFLLAILFMIFDVEMALILPLP' A
#
# COMPACT_ATOMS: atom_id res chain seq x y z
N LYS A 1 6.65 -35.55 10.73
CA LYS A 1 5.66 -34.81 11.53
C LYS A 1 5.80 -33.33 11.18
N LYS A 2 4.85 -32.74 10.43
CA LYS A 2 4.88 -31.30 10.19
C LYS A 2 4.67 -30.62 11.55
N ASN A 3 5.60 -29.76 11.92
CA ASN A 3 5.62 -29.13 13.23
C ASN A 3 4.48 -28.09 13.25
N PHE A 4 3.41 -28.36 14.00
CA PHE A 4 2.22 -27.53 14.03
C PHE A 4 2.53 -26.06 14.38
N GLN A 5 3.54 -25.85 15.24
CA GLN A 5 4.09 -24.53 15.58
C GLN A 5 4.69 -23.76 14.39
N GLU A 6 5.23 -24.42 13.38
CA GLU A 6 5.78 -23.73 12.20
C GLU A 6 4.67 -23.19 11.31
N MET A 7 3.50 -23.83 11.29
CA MET A 7 2.36 -23.38 10.47
C MET A 7 1.67 -22.15 11.07
N GLU A 8 1.54 -22.07 12.40
CA GLU A 8 1.02 -20.87 13.06
C GLU A 8 1.97 -19.67 12.92
N LYS A 9 3.28 -19.88 12.88
CA LYS A 9 4.25 -18.81 12.62
C LYS A 9 4.16 -18.22 11.21
N LEU A 10 3.75 -19.03 10.24
CA LEU A 10 3.58 -18.61 8.84
C LEU A 10 2.16 -18.09 8.54
N SER A 11 1.27 -18.15 9.53
CA SER A 11 -0.09 -17.64 9.45
C SER A 11 -0.09 -16.11 9.55
N PRO A 12 -0.95 -15.41 8.78
CA PRO A 12 -1.17 -13.97 8.95
C PRO A 12 -1.63 -13.64 10.37
N VAL A 13 -1.10 -12.55 10.93
CA VAL A 13 -1.41 -12.10 12.29
C VAL A 13 -2.59 -11.12 12.24
N GLU A 14 -3.79 -11.61 12.54
CA GLU A 14 -5.02 -10.80 12.61
C GLU A 14 -5.64 -10.81 14.01
N CYS A 15 -4.87 -10.50 15.06
CA CYS A 15 -5.40 -10.38 16.43
C CYS A 15 -6.23 -11.61 16.88
N GLY A 16 -5.75 -12.83 16.58
CA GLY A 16 -6.46 -14.08 16.90
C GLY A 16 -7.66 -14.39 15.99
N MET A 17 -7.91 -13.62 14.94
CA MET A 17 -8.94 -13.87 13.93
C MET A 17 -8.36 -14.63 12.73
N MET A 18 -9.19 -15.49 12.14
CA MET A 18 -8.84 -16.23 10.93
C MET A 18 -9.12 -15.36 9.71
N THR A 19 -8.17 -15.28 8.76
CA THR A 19 -8.28 -14.40 7.59
C THR A 19 -9.55 -14.66 6.80
N LEU A 20 -10.54 -13.78 6.95
CA LEU A 20 -11.85 -13.86 6.28
C LEU A 20 -11.77 -13.48 4.80
N SER A 21 -10.72 -12.77 4.39
CA SER A 21 -10.55 -12.29 3.02
C SER A 21 -9.08 -12.16 2.66
N SER A 22 -8.78 -12.06 1.36
CA SER A 22 -7.41 -11.80 0.93
C SER A 22 -6.92 -10.46 1.48
N PRO A 23 -5.68 -10.35 2.00
CA PRO A 23 -5.11 -9.11 2.53
C PRO A 23 -4.77 -8.09 1.43
N ARG A 24 -5.23 -8.32 0.19
CA ARG A 24 -5.13 -7.41 -0.94
C ARG A 24 -6.48 -6.69 -1.11
N PRO A 25 -6.75 -5.63 -0.34
CA PRO A 25 -7.91 -4.80 -0.59
C PRO A 25 -7.78 -4.15 -1.98
N PRO A 26 -8.90 -3.88 -2.68
CA PRO A 26 -8.87 -3.06 -3.87
C PRO A 26 -8.24 -1.70 -3.53
N PHE A 27 -7.33 -1.26 -4.39
CA PHE A 27 -6.60 -0.01 -4.19
C PHE A 27 -7.58 1.17 -4.15
N SER A 28 -7.46 2.02 -3.13
CA SER A 28 -8.32 3.20 -3.01
C SER A 28 -7.90 4.26 -4.04
N LEU A 29 -8.75 4.45 -5.07
CA LEU A 29 -8.55 5.44 -6.13
C LEU A 29 -8.54 6.90 -5.63
N GLN A 30 -9.04 7.15 -4.42
CA GLN A 30 -9.03 8.49 -3.83
C GLN A 30 -7.60 9.02 -3.66
N PHE A 31 -6.68 8.15 -3.22
CA PHE A 31 -5.27 8.53 -3.08
C PHE A 31 -4.52 8.51 -4.42
N PHE A 32 -5.04 7.78 -5.41
CA PHE A 32 -4.47 7.73 -6.75
C PHE A 32 -4.55 9.09 -7.46
N LEU A 33 -5.72 9.75 -7.39
CA LEU A 33 -5.91 11.06 -8.01
C LEU A 33 -5.03 12.13 -7.34
N LEU A 34 -4.82 12.03 -6.02
CA LEU A 34 -3.89 12.90 -5.30
C LEU A 34 -2.45 12.69 -5.75
N ALA A 35 -2.03 11.44 -5.99
CA ALA A 35 -0.69 11.12 -6.49
C ALA A 35 -0.46 11.65 -7.91
N ILE A 36 -1.45 11.52 -8.81
CA ILE A 36 -1.37 12.10 -10.17
C ILE A 36 -1.29 13.61 -10.11
N LEU A 37 -2.14 14.25 -9.29
CA LEU A 37 -2.15 15.70 -9.13
C LEU A 37 -0.81 16.20 -8.58
N PHE A 38 -0.27 15.53 -7.55
CA PHE A 38 1.04 15.83 -6.99
C PHE A 38 2.15 15.70 -8.04
N MET A 39 2.15 14.62 -8.82
CA MET A 39 3.16 14.39 -9.86
C MET A 39 3.13 15.48 -10.95
N ILE A 40 1.96 15.94 -11.36
CA ILE A 40 1.83 17.05 -12.31
C ILE A 40 2.40 18.34 -11.70
N PHE A 41 1.98 18.69 -10.47
CA PHE A 41 2.48 19.89 -9.80
C PHE A 41 3.98 19.86 -9.50
N ASP A 42 4.55 18.70 -9.20
CA ASP A 42 6.00 18.55 -8.97
C ASP A 42 6.80 18.87 -10.24
N VAL A 43 6.32 18.41 -11.41
CA VAL A 43 6.93 18.76 -12.71
C VAL A 43 6.79 20.25 -13.02
N GLU A 44 5.61 20.84 -12.79
CA GLU A 44 5.40 22.28 -12.98
C GLU A 44 6.33 23.11 -12.08
N MET A 45 6.49 22.73 -10.80
CA MET A 45 7.40 23.41 -9.88
C MET A 45 8.86 23.27 -10.32
N ALA A 46 9.27 22.09 -10.78
CA ALA A 46 10.63 21.86 -11.29
C ALA A 46 10.94 22.71 -12.53
N LEU A 47 9.94 23.09 -13.33
CA LEU A 47 10.08 23.97 -14.49
C LEU A 47 10.04 25.46 -14.12
N ILE A 48 9.26 25.85 -13.11
CA ILE A 48 9.13 27.24 -12.66
C ILE A 48 10.33 27.68 -11.82
N LEU A 49 10.82 26.84 -10.89
CA LEU A 49 11.96 27.13 -10.00
C LEU A 49 13.26 27.61 -10.69
N PRO A 50 13.67 27.07 -11.87
CA PRO A 50 14.86 27.54 -12.58
C PRO A 50 14.64 28.78 -13.44
N LEU A 51 13.40 29.31 -13.55
CA LEU A 51 13.17 30.57 -14.25
C LEU A 51 13.74 31.74 -13.42
N PRO A 52 14.55 32.64 -14.03
CA PRO A 52 15.16 33.76 -13.34
C PRO A 52 14.15 34.82 -12.86
#